data_AF-A0A5R2NHX6-F1
#
_entry.id   AF-A0A5R2NHX6-F1
#
_cell.length_a   1.000
_cell.length_b   1.000
_cell.length_c   1.000
_cell.angle_alpha   90.00
_cell.angle_beta   90.00
_cell.angle_gamma   90.00
#
_symmetry.space_group_name_H-M   'P 1'
#
loop_
_entity.id
_entity.type
_entity.pdbx_description
1 polymer ?
#
loop_
_entity_poly.entity_id
_entity_poly.type
_entity_poly.pdbx_seq_one_letter_code
_entity_poly.pdbx_strand_id
1 'polypeptide(L)' 'MPIPQYLNDHNLSFECPRCHHPIVRKGSWFKVIAIFECPACHAALRLGYPEKLRIFESHKHLIDRPADH' A
#
# COMPACT_ATOMS: atom_id res chain seq x y z
N MET A 1 -5.83 -14.83 2.47
CA MET A 1 -6.78 -13.88 3.11
C MET A 1 -7.33 -12.94 2.06
N PRO A 2 -8.62 -12.56 2.10
CA PRO A 2 -9.17 -11.56 1.19
C PRO A 2 -8.70 -10.16 1.60
N ILE A 3 -8.45 -9.30 0.61
CA ILE A 3 -8.14 -7.88 0.84
C ILE A 3 -9.36 -7.22 1.52
N PRO A 4 -9.20 -6.61 2.70
CA PRO A 4 -10.33 -6.06 3.43
C PRO A 4 -10.93 -4.87 2.67
N GLN A 5 -12.25 -4.90 2.46
CA GLN A 5 -12.92 -3.86 1.67
C GLN A 5 -12.95 -2.51 2.38
N TYR A 6 -12.93 -2.49 3.72
CA TYR A 6 -12.90 -1.24 4.49
C TYR A 6 -11.66 -0.41 4.17
N LEU A 7 -10.51 -1.04 3.88
CA LEU A 7 -9.26 -0.34 3.52
C LEU A 7 -9.29 0.33 2.14
N ASN A 8 -10.32 0.10 1.32
CA ASN A 8 -10.39 0.68 -0.02
C ASN A 8 -10.50 2.21 -0.02
N ASP A 9 -11.16 2.77 1.00
CA ASP A 9 -11.34 4.22 1.17
C ASP A 9 -10.25 4.85 2.05
N HIS A 10 -9.41 4.04 2.68
CA HIS A 10 -8.26 4.54 3.44
C HIS A 10 -7.06 4.81 2.54
N ASN A 11 -6.27 5.80 2.93
CA ASN A 11 -4.95 6.03 2.35
C ASN A 11 -3.99 4.99 2.89
N LEU A 12 -3.44 4.16 2.02
CA LEU A 12 -2.38 3.23 2.33
C LEU A 12 -1.05 3.85 1.91
N SER A 13 -0.03 3.72 2.76
CA SER A 13 1.37 3.97 2.40
C SER A 13 2.03 2.68 1.90
N PHE A 14 2.78 2.81 0.81
CA PHE A 14 3.66 1.78 0.30
C PHE A 14 5.06 2.35 0.16
N GLU A 15 6.03 1.69 0.76
CA GLU A 15 7.42 2.10 0.65
C GLU A 15 8.05 1.50 -0.60
N CYS A 16 8.65 2.34 -1.44
CA CYS A 16 9.34 1.86 -2.63
C CYS A 16 10.57 1.02 -2.24
N PRO A 17 10.72 -0.23 -2.71
CA PRO A 17 11.87 -1.09 -2.38
C PRO A 17 13.20 -0.63 -3.01
N ARG A 18 13.20 0.44 -3.83
CA ARG A 18 14.39 0.97 -4.51
C ARG A 18 14.93 2.22 -3.84
N CYS A 19 14.07 3.16 -3.50
CA CYS A 19 14.45 4.46 -2.93
C CYS A 19 13.85 4.72 -1.54
N HIS A 20 13.12 3.75 -0.99
CA HIS A 20 12.37 3.86 0.27
C HIS A 20 11.42 5.07 0.33
N HIS A 21 11.00 5.56 -0.83
CA HIS A 21 10.06 6.67 -0.88
C HIS A 21 8.65 6.20 -0.48
N PRO A 22 7.99 6.88 0.47
CA PRO A 22 6.64 6.53 0.90
C PRO A 22 5.61 7.01 -0.13
N ILE A 23 4.89 6.08 -0.73
CA ILE A 23 3.85 6.32 -1.74
C ILE A 23 2.50 6.15 -1.08
N VAL A 24 1.81 7.27 -0.84
CA VAL A 24 0.49 7.27 -0.18
C VAL A 24 -0.62 7.37 -1.24
N ARG A 25 -1.46 6.34 -1.34
CA ARG A 25 -2.60 6.28 -2.28
C ARG A 25 -3.78 5.55 -1.64
N LYS A 26 -4.98 5.72 -2.20
CA LYS A 26 -6.18 5.00 -1.73
C LYS A 26 -6.02 3.48 -1.87
N GLY A 27 -6.55 2.70 -0.93
CA GLY A 27 -6.52 1.24 -1.02
C GLY A 27 -7.22 0.69 -2.25
N SER A 28 -8.29 1.34 -2.72
CA SER A 28 -8.96 1.03 -3.99
C SER A 28 -8.01 1.11 -5.18
N TRP A 29 -7.07 2.06 -5.17
CA TRP A 29 -6.03 2.19 -6.19
C TRP A 29 -5.03 1.03 -6.10
N PHE A 30 -4.54 0.69 -4.90
CA PHE A 30 -3.65 -0.46 -4.68
C PHE A 30 -4.30 -1.81 -5.05
N LYS A 31 -5.61 -1.92 -4.89
CA LYS A 31 -6.37 -3.13 -5.26
C LYS A 31 -6.38 -3.35 -6.78
N VAL A 32 -6.59 -2.29 -7.56
CA VAL A 32 -6.73 -2.37 -9.03
C VAL A 32 -5.38 -2.34 -9.74
N ILE A 33 -4.43 -1.54 -9.26
CA ILE A 33 -3.14 -1.36 -9.92
C ILE A 33 -2.35 -2.68 -9.95
N ALA A 34 -1.69 -2.95 -11.08
CA ALA A 34 -0.84 -4.13 -11.26
C ALA A 34 0.65 -3.75 -11.38
N ILE A 35 0.92 -2.67 -12.11
CA ILE A 35 2.26 -2.10 -12.30
C ILE A 35 2.11 -0.58 -12.27
N PHE A 36 3.02 0.11 -11.60
CA PHE A 36 3.05 1.57 -11.53
C PHE A 36 4.49 2.05 -11.42
N GLU A 37 4.70 3.32 -11.74
CA GLU A 37 6.01 3.95 -11.62
C GLU A 37 6.14 4.66 -10.27
N CYS A 38 7.31 4.52 -9.63
CA CYS A 38 7.64 5.30 -8.44
C CYS A 38 7.82 6.78 -8.81
N PRO A 39 7.11 7.72 -8.16
CA PRO A 39 7.24 9.15 -8.47
C PRO A 39 8.60 9.76 -8.09
N ALA A 40 9.41 9.06 -7.28
CA ALA A 40 10.71 9.54 -6.84
C ALA A 40 11.87 9.00 -7.69
N CYS A 41 11.91 7.67 -7.89
CA CYS A 41 13.02 7.03 -8.60
C CYS A 41 12.67 6.55 -10.01
N HIS A 42 11.44 6.78 -10.46
CA HIS A 42 10.92 6.34 -11.75
C HIS A 42 11.06 4.83 -12.02
N ALA A 43 11.23 4.03 -10.96
CA ALA A 43 11.30 2.59 -11.08
C ALA A 43 9.91 2.01 -11.36
N ALA A 44 9.83 1.10 -12.34
CA ALA A 44 8.63 0.30 -12.58
C ALA A 44 8.47 -0.73 -11.44
N LEU A 45 7.42 -0.54 -10.64
CA LEU A 45 7.09 -1.38 -9.51
C LEU A 45 5.90 -2.26 -9.87
N ARG A 46 6.08 -3.57 -9.76
CA ARG A 46 5.02 -4.55 -9.96
C ARG A 46 4.38 -4.88 -8.62
N LEU A 47 3.09 -4.61 -8.52
CA LEU A 47 2.30 -4.84 -7.32
C LEU A 47 1.47 -6.11 -7.53
N GLY A 48 2.14 -7.25 -7.36
CA GLY A 48 1.52 -8.57 -7.44
C GLY A 48 0.57 -8.83 -6.26
N TYR A 49 -0.23 -9.89 -6.34
CA TYR A 49 -1.09 -10.30 -5.24
C TYR A 49 -0.39 -10.43 -3.86
N PRO A 50 0.81 -11.03 -3.74
CA PRO A 50 1.50 -11.09 -2.45
C PRO A 50 1.94 -9.71 -1.93
N GLU A 51 2.40 -8.81 -2.81
CA GLU A 51 2.75 -7.44 -2.42
C GLU A 51 1.52 -6.64 -1.99
N LYS A 52 0.37 -6.83 -2.65
CA LYS A 52 -0.91 -6.26 -2.20
C LYS A 52 -1.18 -6.70 -0.76
N LEU A 53 -1.15 -8.01 -0.50
CA LEU A 53 -1.42 -8.52 0.85
C LEU A 53 -0.53 -7.87 1.91
N ARG A 54 0.77 -7.74 1.65
CA ARG A 54 1.72 -7.07 2.56
C ARG A 54 1.32 -5.62 2.87
N ILE A 55 0.95 -4.83 1.86
CA ILE A 55 0.54 -3.43 2.05
C ILE A 55 -0.69 -3.34 2.96
N PHE A 56 -1.70 -4.17 2.68
CA PHE A 56 -2.94 -4.18 3.43
C PHE A 56 -2.75 -4.78 4.84
N GLU A 57 -1.90 -5.78 5.02
CA GLU A 57 -1.55 -6.36 6.33
C GLU A 57 -0.79 -5.35 7.20
N SER A 58 0.25 -4.70 6.67
CA SER A 58 0.96 -3.64 7.39
C SER A 58 0.01 -2.50 7.82
N HIS A 59 -0.95 -2.11 6.98
CA HIS A 59 -1.94 -1.09 7.36
C HIS A 59 -2.98 -1.59 8.35
N LYS A 60 -3.40 -2.85 8.26
CA LYS A 60 -4.34 -3.42 9.23
C LYS A 60 -3.78 -3.31 10.65
N HIS A 61 -2.48 -3.57 10.84
CA HIS A 61 -1.81 -3.39 12.13
C HIS A 61 -1.69 -1.92 12.56
N LEU A 62 -1.63 -0.98 11.61
CA LEU A 62 -1.57 0.46 11.90
C LEU A 62 -2.93 1.06 12.26
N ILE A 63 -4.04 0.56 11.69
CA ILE A 63 -5.39 0.99 12.07
C ILE A 63 -5.81 0.43 13.43
N ASP A 64 -5.34 -0.76 13.80
CA ASP A 64 -5.64 -1.39 15.10
C ASP A 64 -4.89 -0.74 16.26
N ARG A 65 -3.80 0.01 15.99
CA ARG A 65 -3.10 0.77 17.02
C ARG A 65 -3.70 2.18 17.09
N PRO A 66 -4.59 2.51 18.06
CA PRO A 66 -4.89 3.91 18.32
C PRO A 66 -3.55 4.60 18.58
N ALA A 67 -3.29 5.67 17.85
CA ALA A 67 -2.21 6.58 18.17
C ALA A 67 -2.43 7.03 19.62
N ASP A 68 -1.59 6.51 20.52
CA ASP A 68 -1.45 6.98 21.87
C ASP A 68 -1.09 8.47 21.81
N HIS A 69 -1.88 9.25 22.55
CA HIS A 69 -1.96 10.71 22.53
C HIS A 69 -0.71 11.38 23.11
#